data_AF-A0A520JYW6-F1
#
_entry.id   AF-A0A520JYW6-F1
#
_cell.length_a   1.000
_cell.length_b   1.000
_cell.length_c   1.000
_cell.angle_alpha   90.00
_cell.angle_beta   90.00
_cell.angle_gamma   90.00
#
_symmetry.space_group_name_H-M   'P 1'
#
loop_
_entity.id
_entity.type
_entity.pdbx_description
1 polymer ?
#
loop_
_entity_poly.entity_id
_entity_poly.type
_entity_poly.pdbx_seq_one_letter_code
_entity_poly.pdbx_strand_id
1 'polypeptide(L)' 'MSEEEKPKKVEPIYEKILPGEILIISKEEKCITYVINENGKPVIGKVCLPEEETEKVRITP' A
#
# COMPACT_ATOMS: atom_id res chain seq x y z
N MET A 1 -34.70 -12.30 -20.46
CA MET A 1 -33.44 -11.84 -21.10
C MET A 1 -32.67 -11.13 -20.00
N SER A 2 -31.57 -11.72 -19.55
CA SER A 2 -30.78 -11.19 -18.43
C SER A 2 -29.96 -10.01 -18.92
N GLU A 3 -30.16 -8.84 -18.31
CA GLU A 3 -29.33 -7.66 -18.56
C GLU A 3 -27.92 -7.96 -18.06
N GLU A 4 -26.99 -8.19 -18.98
CA GLU A 4 -25.55 -8.24 -18.69
C GLU A 4 -25.11 -6.84 -18.21
N GLU A 5 -24.89 -6.69 -16.91
CA GLU A 5 -24.28 -5.50 -16.31
C GLU A 5 -22.87 -5.31 -16.90
N LYS A 6 -22.74 -4.36 -17.82
CA LYS A 6 -21.42 -3.96 -18.34
C LYS A 6 -20.59 -3.39 -17.17
N PRO A 7 -19.33 -3.82 -16.99
CA PRO A 7 -18.48 -3.27 -15.94
C PRO A 7 -18.33 -1.76 -16.13
N LYS A 8 -18.76 -0.99 -15.13
CA LYS A 8 -18.55 0.46 -15.10
C LYS A 8 -17.06 0.71 -15.25
N LYS A 9 -16.68 1.49 -16.26
CA LYS A 9 -15.29 1.88 -16.51
C LYS A 9 -14.86 2.77 -15.35
N VAL A 10 -14.18 2.19 -14.36
CA VAL A 10 -13.66 2.93 -13.21
C VAL A 10 -12.44 3.70 -13.70
N GLU A 11 -12.52 5.03 -13.65
CA GLU A 11 -11.33 5.85 -13.91
C GLU A 11 -10.34 5.66 -12.74
N PRO A 12 -9.04 5.45 -13.03
CA PRO A 12 -8.04 5.31 -11.98
C PRO A 12 -7.90 6.62 -11.20
N ILE A 13 -7.85 6.51 -9.88
CA ILE A 13 -7.54 7.63 -9.00
C ILE A 13 -6.01 7.78 -8.97
N TYR A 14 -5.52 8.96 -9.33
CA TYR A 14 -4.10 9.29 -9.27
C TYR A 14 -3.83 10.13 -8.02
N GLU A 15 -2.90 9.67 -7.20
CA GLU A 15 -2.48 10.37 -5.99
C GLU A 15 -1.01 10.79 -6.12
N LYS A 16 -0.72 12.05 -5.76
CA LYS A 16 0.65 12.57 -5.79
C LYS A 16 1.33 12.24 -4.47
N ILE A 17 2.46 11.55 -4.53
CA ILE A 17 3.30 11.22 -3.38
C ILE A 17 4.46 12.20 -3.34
N LEU A 18 4.62 12.95 -2.25
CA LEU A 18 5.73 13.89 -2.07
C LEU A 18 7.01 13.15 -1.65
N PRO A 19 8.20 13.75 -1.85
CA PRO A 19 9.45 13.19 -1.34
C PRO A 19 9.38 12.96 0.18
N GLY A 20 9.74 11.77 0.64
CA GLY A 20 9.67 11.37 2.05
C GLY A 20 8.31 10.84 2.51
N GLU A 21 7.27 10.90 1.68
CA GLU A 21 5.99 10.25 1.97
C GLU A 21 5.99 8.78 1.53
N ILE A 22 5.22 7.97 2.25
CA ILE A 22 4.98 6.56 1.95
C ILE A 22 3.46 6.36 1.87
N LEU A 23 2.97 5.95 0.70
CA LEU A 23 1.57 5.59 0.51
C LEU A 23 1.41 4.07 0.65
N ILE A 24 0.63 3.63 1.64
CA ILE A 24 0.30 2.20 1.81
C ILE A 24 -0.89 1.87 0.92
N ILE A 25 -0.70 0.98 -0.05
CA ILE A 25 -1.75 0.60 -1.02
C ILE A 25 -2.41 -0.74 -0.71
N SER A 26 -1.75 -1.61 0.06
CA SER A 26 -2.34 -2.85 0.56
C SER A 26 -1.63 -3.33 1.81
N LYS A 27 -2.37 -4.00 2.69
CA LYS A 27 -1.85 -4.72 3.85
C LYS A 27 -2.44 -6.12 3.85
N GLU A 28 -1.58 -7.12 3.72
CA GLU A 28 -1.93 -8.54 3.70
C GLU A 28 -1.16 -9.23 4.82
N GLU A 29 -1.87 -9.71 5.85
CA GLU A 29 -1.28 -10.37 7.00
C GLU A 29 -0.14 -9.55 7.64
N LYS A 30 1.11 -10.02 7.46
CA LYS A 30 2.34 -9.41 7.97
C LYS A 30 3.05 -8.55 6.92
N CYS A 31 2.50 -8.42 5.72
CA CYS A 31 3.10 -7.68 4.61
C CYS A 31 2.36 -6.38 4.31
N ILE A 32 3.12 -5.36 3.96
CA ILE A 32 2.64 -4.05 3.53
C ILE A 32 3.20 -3.81 2.13
N THR A 33 2.31 -3.55 1.18
CA THR A 33 2.68 -3.03 -0.14
C THR A 33 2.54 -1.52 -0.10
N TYR A 34 3.59 -0.81 -0.45
CA TYR A 34 3.65 0.64 -0.36
C TYR A 34 4.26 1.26 -1.62
N VAL A 35 4.07 2.57 -1.78
CA VAL A 35 4.66 3.37 -2.84
C VAL A 35 5.40 4.55 -2.23
N ILE A 36 6.63 4.79 -2.67
CA ILE A 36 7.44 5.95 -2.29
C ILE A 36 7.80 6.78 -3.51
N ASN A 37 8.12 8.06 -3.29
CA ASN A 37 8.71 8.90 -4.31
C ASN A 37 10.23 8.91 -4.18
N GLU A 38 10.91 8.16 -5.05
CA GLU A 38 12.37 8.16 -5.18
C GLU A 38 12.76 9.08 -6.35
N ASN A 39 13.35 10.23 -6.04
CA ASN A 39 13.86 11.19 -7.03
C ASN A 39 12.82 11.62 -8.09
N GLY A 40 11.58 11.86 -7.68
CA GLY A 40 10.48 12.26 -8.56
C GLY A 40 9.77 11.10 -9.26
N LYS A 41 10.13 9.85 -8.95
CA LYS A 41 9.55 8.65 -9.56
C LYS A 41 8.85 7.80 -8.50
N PRO A 42 7.61 7.33 -8.76
CA PRO A 42 6.96 6.38 -7.87
C PRO A 42 7.66 5.02 -7.95
N VAL A 43 8.05 4.48 -6.80
CA VAL A 43 8.63 3.14 -6.65
C VAL A 43 7.73 2.32 -5.75
N ILE A 44 7.34 1.14 -6.20
CA ILE A 44 6.48 0.22 -5.45
C ILE A 44 7.37 -0.76 -4.70
N GLY A 45 7.13 -0.90 -3.40
CA GLY A 45 7.82 -1.84 -2.53
C GLY A 45 6.85 -2.75 -1.78
N LYS A 46 7.36 -3.88 -1.29
CA LYS A 46 6.67 -4.77 -0.37
C LYS A 46 7.61 -5.10 0.78
N VAL A 47 7.16 -4.88 2.02
CA VAL A 47 7.88 -5.26 3.23
C VAL A 47 7.02 -6.24 4.01
N CYS A 48 7.62 -7.30 4.55
CA CYS A 48 6.94 -8.26 5.40
C CYS A 48 7.62 -8.29 6.77
N LEU A 49 6.82 -8.27 7.83
CA LEU A 49 7.31 -8.49 9.18
C LEU A 49 7.82 -9.93 9.29
N PRO A 50 9.00 -10.15 9.88
CA PRO A 50 9.48 -11.50 10.20
C PRO A 50 8.51 -12.20 11.15
N GLU A 51 8.50 -13.53 11.12
CA GLU A 51 7.48 -14.32 11.83
C GLU A 51 7.51 -14.14 13.36
N GLU A 52 8.63 -13.71 13.93
CA GLU A 52 8.92 -13.63 15.37
C GLU A 52 8.65 -12.27 16.06
N GLU A 53 8.17 -11.23 15.36
CA GLU A 53 8.01 -9.88 15.95
C GLU A 53 6.64 -9.61 16.62
N THR A 54 5.96 -10.63 17.15
CA THR A 54 4.82 -10.41 18.07
C THR A 54 5.23 -10.14 19.53
N GLU A 55 6.51 -10.15 19.88
CA GLU A 55 6.95 -9.75 21.22
C GLU A 55 7.44 -8.30 21.29
N LYS A 56 6.50 -7.44 21.65
CA LYS A 56 6.72 -6.24 22.49
C LYS A 56 7.62 -5.16 21.89
N VAL A 57 7.05 -4.30 21.05
CA VAL A 57 7.44 -2.89 21.05
C VAL A 57 6.98 -2.28 22.39
N ARG A 58 7.80 -2.45 23.44
CA ARG A 58 7.70 -1.67 24.68
C ARG A 58 8.18 -0.26 24.37
N ILE A 59 7.23 0.64 24.16
CA ILE A 59 7.49 2.08 24.28
C ILE A 59 7.65 2.33 25.78
N THR A 60 8.90 2.47 26.25
CA THR A 60 9.16 2.97 27.61
C THR A 60 8.71 4.43 27.71
N PRO A 61 8.05 4.82 28.82
CA PRO A 61 7.47 6.15 29.02
C PRO A 61 8.51 7.27 29.09
#